data_AF-A0A7G1KMY9-F1
#
_entry.id   AF-A0A7G1KMY9-F1
#
_cell.length_a   1.000
_cell.length_b   1.000
_cell.length_c   1.000
_cell.angle_alpha   90.00
_cell.angle_beta   90.00
_cell.angle_gamma   90.00
#
_symmetry.space_group_name_H-M   'P 1'
#
loop_
_entity.id
_entity.type
_entity.pdbx_description
1 polymer ?
#
loop_
_entity_poly.entity_id
_entity_poly.type
_entity_poly.pdbx_seq_one_letter_code
_entity_poly.pdbx_strand_id
1 'polypeptide(L)'
;MRHSPPRSPAAHGSPCREFGYPRPESPPQTSTPIEFVADLLGDIATPRPQARTLADPHAAAEVIAAETRSRVRAVCEAFPGKPVILLSGGVDSIYVAAVAAALGHAPHAVTIVTAEASDETNAVAAATALGLTHEVIRLSHDEVVRLAQQTMARLGTSELWEVTAGIPLLAARRGFGGDIGPILSGSGADAIFAGGRALTQPVESLSARAELDTIVRAESAANFRRDRLVPHFYPALLDEYADRLVHVFQTVRWWRVSETLAPPALFGDNDGVRFDKLALRIACEKQLPSGAQHLAWAVKSPIQRSTGLTAVLFAAARAYSARLPGAATYTDPLTEAPEAVATRLYLAALHRMITG
;
A
#
# COMPACT_ATOMS: atom_id res chain seq x y z
N MET A 1 -75.20 -8.90 17.65
CA MET A 1 -74.03 -8.13 17.19
C MET A 1 -72.78 -8.77 17.76
N ARG A 2 -72.02 -9.53 16.96
CA ARG A 2 -70.75 -10.15 17.34
C ARG A 2 -69.67 -9.50 16.48
N HIS A 3 -68.73 -8.80 17.12
CA HIS A 3 -67.59 -8.17 16.45
C HIS A 3 -66.47 -9.19 16.27
N SER A 4 -66.11 -9.43 15.01
CA SER A 4 -64.89 -10.16 14.63
C SER A 4 -63.67 -9.24 14.72
N PRO A 5 -62.48 -9.74 15.11
CA PRO A 5 -61.25 -8.95 15.13
C PRO A 5 -60.60 -8.85 13.72
N PRO A 6 -59.77 -7.83 13.47
CA PRO A 6 -59.16 -7.60 12.17
C PRO A 6 -57.99 -8.56 11.90
N ARG A 7 -57.87 -8.98 10.63
CA ARG A 7 -56.77 -9.82 10.11
C ARG A 7 -55.52 -8.97 9.85
N SER A 8 -54.37 -9.50 10.24
CA SER A 8 -53.04 -8.95 9.98
C SER A 8 -52.64 -9.08 8.50
N PRO A 9 -51.88 -8.15 7.89
CA PRO A 9 -51.41 -8.28 6.51
C PRO A 9 -50.21 -9.23 6.41
N ALA A 10 -50.28 -10.17 5.46
CA ALA A 10 -49.20 -11.08 5.12
C ALA A 10 -48.04 -10.33 4.43
N ALA A 11 -46.82 -10.58 4.88
CA ALA A 11 -45.59 -10.12 4.25
C ALA A 11 -45.35 -10.89 2.93
N HIS A 12 -45.25 -10.16 1.81
CA HIS A 12 -44.76 -10.70 0.54
C HIS A 12 -43.24 -10.64 0.52
N GLY A 13 -42.59 -11.75 0.88
CA GLY A 13 -41.18 -11.99 0.58
C GLY A 13 -41.04 -12.47 -0.87
N SER A 14 -40.51 -11.59 -1.74
CA SER A 14 -40.04 -11.98 -3.08
C SER A 14 -38.72 -12.75 -2.97
N PRO A 15 -38.60 -13.97 -3.53
CA PRO A 15 -37.34 -14.67 -3.58
C PRO A 15 -36.49 -14.11 -4.74
N CYS A 16 -35.41 -13.42 -4.40
CA CYS A 16 -34.31 -13.16 -5.33
C CYS A 16 -33.75 -14.52 -5.78
N ARG A 17 -34.03 -14.91 -7.03
CA ARG A 17 -33.40 -16.06 -7.66
C ARG A 17 -31.95 -15.69 -7.99
N GLU A 18 -31.02 -16.20 -7.19
CA GLU A 18 -29.61 -16.29 -7.56
C GLU A 18 -29.50 -17.19 -8.80
N PHE A 19 -29.10 -16.60 -9.93
CA PHE A 19 -28.67 -17.36 -11.11
C PHE A 19 -27.29 -17.95 -10.82
N GLY A 20 -27.28 -19.15 -10.23
CA GLY A 20 -26.08 -19.93 -9.97
C GLY A 20 -25.53 -20.57 -11.23
N TYR A 21 -24.58 -19.92 -11.89
CA TYR A 21 -23.55 -20.66 -12.62
C TYR A 21 -22.59 -21.26 -11.58
N PRO A 22 -22.32 -22.58 -11.61
CA PRO A 22 -21.28 -23.15 -10.77
C PRO A 22 -19.95 -22.51 -11.18
N ARG A 23 -19.44 -21.62 -10.32
CA ARG A 23 -18.07 -21.11 -10.48
C ARG A 23 -17.14 -22.31 -10.28
N PRO A 24 -16.22 -22.62 -11.22
CA PRO A 24 -15.20 -23.62 -10.96
C PRO A 24 -14.54 -23.29 -9.62
N GLU A 25 -14.45 -24.27 -8.73
CA GLU A 25 -13.87 -24.09 -7.40
C GLU A 25 -12.51 -23.43 -7.55
N SER A 26 -12.42 -22.17 -7.14
CA SER A 26 -11.16 -21.45 -7.15
C SER A 26 -10.24 -22.16 -6.15
N PRO A 27 -8.94 -22.36 -6.48
CA PRO A 27 -8.02 -23.03 -5.58
C PRO A 27 -8.03 -22.33 -4.20
N PRO A 28 -7.80 -23.08 -3.11
CA PRO A 28 -7.79 -22.53 -1.77
C PRO A 28 -6.83 -21.34 -1.68
N GLN A 29 -7.16 -20.38 -0.83
CA GLN A 29 -6.35 -19.19 -0.68
C GLN A 29 -5.05 -19.52 0.04
N THR A 30 -3.96 -18.88 -0.39
CA THR A 30 -2.64 -19.01 0.22
C THR A 30 -2.59 -18.23 1.53
N SER A 31 -1.90 -18.77 2.54
CA SER A 31 -1.52 -18.02 3.74
C SER A 31 -0.09 -17.50 3.66
N THR A 32 0.69 -17.86 2.63
CA THR A 32 2.08 -17.41 2.45
C THR A 32 2.17 -15.89 2.55
N PRO A 33 3.06 -15.31 3.38
CA PRO A 33 3.11 -13.86 3.60
C PRO A 33 3.32 -13.05 2.33
N ILE A 34 4.18 -13.54 1.43
CA ILE A 34 4.52 -12.93 0.16
C ILE A 34 4.75 -14.00 -0.91
N GLU A 35 4.16 -13.85 -2.09
CA GLU A 35 4.47 -14.69 -3.24
C GLU A 35 5.20 -13.85 -4.30
N PHE A 36 6.40 -14.28 -4.68
CA PHE A 36 7.14 -13.65 -5.77
C PHE A 36 6.58 -14.16 -7.10
N VAL A 37 5.44 -13.59 -7.51
CA VAL A 37 4.65 -14.00 -8.68
C VAL A 37 5.48 -14.12 -9.96
N ALA A 38 6.42 -13.20 -10.19
CA ALA A 38 7.31 -13.25 -11.35
C ALA A 38 8.20 -14.50 -11.35
N ASP A 39 8.67 -14.92 -10.16
CA ASP A 39 9.51 -16.10 -10.01
C ASP A 39 8.67 -17.40 -10.11
N LEU A 40 7.42 -17.36 -9.63
CA LEU A 40 6.53 -18.53 -9.59
C LEU A 40 5.88 -18.84 -10.95
N LEU A 41 5.52 -17.82 -11.72
CA LEU A 41 4.82 -17.98 -13.00
C LEU A 41 5.74 -17.77 -14.22
N GLY A 42 6.95 -17.25 -14.03
CA GLY A 42 7.87 -16.93 -15.11
C GLY A 42 7.43 -15.67 -15.86
N ASP A 43 7.13 -15.80 -17.15
CA ASP A 43 6.86 -14.68 -18.04
C ASP A 43 5.49 -14.04 -17.80
N ILE A 44 5.42 -13.21 -16.76
CA ILE A 44 4.26 -12.34 -16.49
C ILE A 44 4.36 -10.99 -17.21
N ALA A 45 5.51 -10.69 -17.81
CA ALA A 45 5.79 -9.43 -18.49
C ALA A 45 5.20 -9.36 -19.91
N THR A 46 5.01 -10.52 -20.57
CA THR A 46 4.45 -10.56 -21.92
C THR A 46 3.02 -9.98 -21.99
N PRO A 47 2.78 -8.96 -22.83
CA PRO A 47 1.46 -8.35 -23.00
C PRO A 47 0.37 -9.34 -23.44
N ARG A 48 -0.78 -9.24 -22.78
CA ARG A 48 -2.04 -9.96 -23.07
C ARG A 48 -3.25 -9.05 -22.83
N PRO A 49 -3.39 -7.93 -23.56
CA PRO A 49 -4.46 -6.95 -23.33
C PRO A 49 -5.87 -7.53 -23.44
N GLN A 50 -6.07 -8.57 -24.24
CA GLN A 50 -7.34 -9.28 -24.39
C GLN A 50 -7.85 -9.93 -23.10
N ALA A 51 -6.99 -10.17 -22.10
CA ALA A 51 -7.39 -10.70 -20.80
C ALA A 51 -8.17 -9.68 -19.96
N ARG A 52 -8.02 -8.38 -20.25
CA ARG A 52 -8.65 -7.28 -19.50
C ARG A 52 -10.08 -7.03 -19.95
N THR A 53 -10.98 -7.83 -19.41
CA THR A 53 -12.40 -7.89 -19.81
C THR A 53 -13.36 -7.26 -18.81
N LEU A 54 -12.98 -7.17 -17.53
CA LEU A 54 -13.83 -6.64 -16.48
C LEU A 54 -13.76 -5.12 -16.45
N ALA A 55 -14.73 -4.47 -17.11
CA ALA A 55 -14.79 -3.01 -17.26
C ALA A 55 -15.71 -2.31 -16.26
N ASP A 56 -16.77 -2.96 -15.77
CA ASP A 56 -17.65 -2.35 -14.77
C ASP A 56 -16.93 -2.20 -13.42
N PRO A 57 -16.70 -0.96 -12.92
CA PRO A 57 -15.99 -0.73 -11.68
C PRO A 57 -16.72 -1.30 -10.45
N HIS A 58 -18.05 -1.40 -10.47
CA HIS A 58 -18.79 -1.99 -9.35
C HIS A 58 -18.65 -3.52 -9.31
N ALA A 59 -18.77 -4.20 -10.46
CA ALA A 59 -18.49 -5.63 -10.55
C ALA A 59 -17.02 -5.95 -10.18
N ALA A 60 -16.07 -5.12 -10.64
CA ALA A 60 -14.67 -5.23 -10.23
C ALA A 60 -14.48 -5.06 -8.71
N ALA A 61 -15.18 -4.10 -8.09
CA ALA A 61 -15.14 -3.89 -6.66
C ALA A 61 -15.61 -5.13 -5.87
N GLU A 62 -16.63 -5.84 -6.36
CA GLU A 62 -17.10 -7.09 -5.73
C GLU A 62 -16.06 -8.21 -5.85
N VAL A 63 -15.38 -8.34 -6.98
CA VAL A 63 -14.28 -9.32 -7.16
C VAL A 63 -13.12 -9.00 -6.20
N ILE A 64 -12.72 -7.73 -6.14
CA ILE A 64 -11.69 -7.25 -5.20
C ILE A 64 -12.10 -7.54 -3.75
N ALA A 65 -13.37 -7.31 -3.38
CA ALA A 65 -13.89 -7.59 -2.04
C ALA A 65 -13.90 -9.07 -1.68
N ALA A 66 -14.30 -9.93 -2.61
CA ALA A 66 -14.27 -11.37 -2.39
C ALA A 66 -12.84 -11.88 -2.22
N GLU A 67 -11.91 -11.45 -3.08
CA GLU A 67 -10.52 -11.88 -3.04
C GLU A 67 -9.81 -11.39 -1.77
N THR A 68 -10.00 -10.12 -1.39
CA THR A 68 -9.40 -9.55 -0.16
C THR A 68 -9.90 -10.24 1.09
N ARG A 69 -11.22 -10.45 1.21
CA ARG A 69 -11.79 -11.18 2.36
C ARG A 69 -11.24 -12.60 2.46
N SER A 70 -11.16 -13.29 1.33
CA SER A 70 -10.58 -14.64 1.27
C SER A 70 -9.13 -14.64 1.73
N ARG A 71 -8.31 -13.69 1.25
CA ARG A 71 -6.90 -13.54 1.61
C ARG A 71 -6.67 -13.20 3.07
N VAL A 72 -7.35 -12.17 3.58
CA VAL A 72 -7.20 -11.74 4.98
C VAL A 72 -7.62 -12.87 5.93
N ARG A 73 -8.71 -13.57 5.64
CA ARG A 73 -9.15 -14.73 6.43
C ARG A 73 -8.07 -15.81 6.50
N ALA A 74 -7.58 -16.27 5.35
CA ALA A 74 -6.59 -17.36 5.28
C ALA A 74 -5.29 -17.02 6.03
N VAL A 75 -4.87 -15.76 5.97
CA VAL A 75 -3.68 -15.28 6.68
C VAL A 75 -3.94 -15.22 8.19
N CYS A 76 -5.05 -14.62 8.63
CA CYS A 76 -5.35 -14.53 10.06
C CYS A 76 -5.57 -15.90 10.71
N GLU A 77 -6.09 -16.89 9.98
CA GLU A 77 -6.20 -18.28 10.45
C GLU A 77 -4.85 -18.97 10.60
N ALA A 78 -3.89 -18.68 9.70
CA ALA A 78 -2.56 -19.30 9.70
C ALA A 78 -1.58 -18.67 10.71
N PHE A 79 -1.76 -17.38 11.04
CA PHE A 79 -0.91 -16.64 11.96
C PHE A 79 -1.70 -16.28 13.23
N PRO A 80 -1.75 -17.16 14.24
CA PRO A 80 -2.44 -16.87 15.49
C PRO A 80 -1.80 -15.68 16.21
N GLY A 81 -2.60 -14.96 16.98
CA GLY A 81 -2.23 -13.73 17.69
C GLY A 81 -3.01 -12.52 17.18
N LYS A 82 -2.77 -11.35 17.76
CA LYS A 82 -3.44 -10.10 17.37
C LYS A 82 -2.84 -9.57 16.05
N PRO A 83 -3.62 -9.41 14.96
CA PRO A 83 -3.10 -8.82 13.74
C PRO A 83 -2.59 -7.40 13.98
N VAL A 84 -1.53 -7.01 13.29
CA VAL A 84 -1.07 -5.62 13.19
C VAL A 84 -1.34 -5.14 11.77
N ILE A 85 -1.64 -3.86 11.59
CA ILE A 85 -1.76 -3.26 10.27
C ILE A 85 -0.88 -2.02 10.13
N LEU A 86 -0.07 -1.99 9.07
CA LEU A 86 0.69 -0.81 8.67
C LEU A 86 -0.26 0.15 7.96
N LEU A 87 -0.80 1.13 8.71
CA LEU A 87 -1.85 2.02 8.26
C LEU A 87 -1.26 3.36 7.78
N SER A 88 -1.22 3.58 6.47
CA SER A 88 -0.58 4.77 5.88
C SER A 88 -1.55 5.92 5.59
N GLY A 89 -2.85 5.77 5.89
CA GLY A 89 -3.88 6.72 5.47
C GLY A 89 -4.22 6.70 3.97
N GLY A 90 -3.62 5.78 3.20
CA GLY A 90 -3.96 5.55 1.79
C GLY A 90 -5.02 4.46 1.64
N VAL A 91 -5.78 4.53 0.54
CA VAL A 91 -6.88 3.59 0.24
C VAL A 91 -6.48 2.12 0.40
N ASP A 92 -5.27 1.74 -0.02
CA ASP A 92 -4.81 0.35 0.05
C ASP A 92 -4.78 -0.16 1.50
N SER A 93 -4.13 0.59 2.40
CA SER A 93 -4.02 0.22 3.81
C SER A 93 -5.33 0.38 4.57
N ILE A 94 -6.13 1.42 4.26
CA ILE A 94 -7.45 1.64 4.86
C ILE A 94 -8.39 0.49 4.49
N TYR A 95 -8.36 0.05 3.24
CA TYR A 95 -9.19 -1.04 2.77
C TYR A 95 -8.85 -2.36 3.44
N VAL A 96 -7.56 -2.70 3.55
CA VAL A 96 -7.13 -3.91 4.27
C VAL A 96 -7.57 -3.85 5.74
N ALA A 97 -7.48 -2.68 6.39
CA ALA A 97 -7.96 -2.48 7.76
C ALA A 97 -9.47 -2.69 7.88
N ALA A 98 -10.25 -2.11 6.97
CA ALA A 98 -11.69 -2.25 6.94
C ALA A 98 -12.12 -3.71 6.70
N VAL A 99 -11.43 -4.43 5.81
CA VAL A 99 -11.69 -5.86 5.58
C VAL A 99 -11.37 -6.70 6.81
N ALA A 100 -10.23 -6.47 7.46
CA ALA A 100 -9.87 -7.18 8.69
C ALA A 100 -10.91 -6.93 9.81
N ALA A 101 -11.32 -5.67 10.00
CA ALA A 101 -12.37 -5.30 10.95
C ALA A 101 -13.72 -5.97 10.62
N ALA A 102 -14.14 -5.96 9.36
CA ALA A 102 -15.38 -6.59 8.91
C ALA A 102 -15.38 -8.12 9.06
N LEU A 103 -14.20 -8.75 9.11
CA LEU A 103 -14.05 -10.18 9.42
C LEU A 103 -14.04 -10.48 10.93
N GLY A 104 -14.23 -9.47 11.78
CA GLY A 104 -14.29 -9.61 13.23
C GLY A 104 -12.93 -9.53 13.93
N HIS A 105 -11.86 -9.19 13.21
CA HIS A 105 -10.56 -8.93 13.83
C HIS A 105 -10.46 -7.49 14.34
N ALA A 106 -9.69 -7.27 15.40
CA ALA A 106 -9.37 -5.94 15.91
C ALA A 106 -7.86 -5.67 15.77
N PRO A 107 -7.36 -5.40 14.53
CA PRO A 107 -5.94 -5.18 14.32
C PRO A 107 -5.42 -3.99 15.12
N HIS A 108 -4.18 -4.08 15.61
CA HIS A 108 -3.44 -2.92 16.11
C HIS A 108 -2.89 -2.15 14.91
N ALA A 109 -3.39 -0.93 14.68
CA ALA A 109 -2.93 -0.07 13.62
C ALA A 109 -1.64 0.66 14.03
N VAL A 110 -0.65 0.67 13.14
CA VAL A 110 0.61 1.39 13.32
C VAL A 110 0.81 2.33 12.14
N THR A 111 0.98 3.62 12.42
CA THR A 111 1.26 4.65 11.42
C THR A 111 2.60 5.32 11.73
N ILE A 112 3.44 5.46 10.71
CA ILE A 112 4.73 6.14 10.81
C ILE A 112 4.65 7.48 10.10
N VAL A 113 4.98 8.56 10.80
CA VAL A 113 5.02 9.91 10.26
C VAL A 113 6.29 10.63 10.71
N THR A 114 6.75 11.61 9.93
CA THR A 114 7.68 12.63 10.43
C THR A 114 6.90 13.84 10.93
N ALA A 115 7.55 14.73 11.67
CA ALA A 115 6.93 15.96 12.18
C ALA A 115 6.34 16.88 11.08
N GLU A 116 6.70 16.66 9.82
CA GLU A 116 6.32 17.49 8.67
C GLU A 116 5.25 16.84 7.78
N ALA A 117 4.82 15.62 8.10
CA ALA A 117 3.91 14.85 7.25
C ALA A 117 2.43 15.22 7.46
N SER A 118 1.70 15.41 6.36
CA SER A 118 0.26 15.74 6.34
C SER A 118 -0.68 14.54 6.46
N ASP A 119 -0.16 13.33 6.24
CA ASP A 119 -0.97 12.13 5.98
C ASP A 119 -1.48 11.42 7.24
N GLU A 120 -1.12 11.92 8.43
CA GLU A 120 -1.58 11.38 9.72
C GLU A 120 -3.11 11.38 9.84
N THR A 121 -3.75 12.45 9.35
CA THR A 121 -5.18 12.72 9.55
C THR A 121 -6.05 11.57 9.04
N ASN A 122 -5.77 11.04 7.84
CA ASN A 122 -6.57 9.97 7.25
C ASN A 122 -6.37 8.64 7.97
N ALA A 123 -5.15 8.34 8.42
CA ALA A 123 -4.87 7.13 9.17
C ALA A 123 -5.59 7.14 10.52
N VAL A 124 -5.52 8.26 11.25
CA VAL A 124 -6.22 8.45 12.52
C VAL A 124 -7.74 8.36 12.34
N ALA A 125 -8.28 9.03 11.32
CA ALA A 125 -9.71 8.99 11.02
C ALA A 125 -10.17 7.56 10.68
N ALA A 126 -9.41 6.83 9.87
CA ALA A 126 -9.73 5.44 9.51
C ALA A 126 -9.68 4.52 10.73
N ALA A 127 -8.62 4.59 11.55
CA ALA A 127 -8.50 3.76 12.74
C ALA A 127 -9.61 4.06 13.76
N THR A 128 -9.94 5.35 13.97
CA THR A 128 -11.03 5.78 14.84
C THR A 128 -12.38 5.25 14.35
N ALA A 129 -12.68 5.42 13.07
CA ALA A 129 -13.94 4.95 12.49
C ALA A 129 -14.11 3.43 12.58
N LEU A 130 -13.02 2.68 12.42
CA LEU A 130 -12.99 1.22 12.51
C LEU A 130 -12.88 0.70 13.96
N GLY A 131 -12.78 1.58 14.97
CA GLY A 131 -12.63 1.19 16.37
C GLY A 131 -11.33 0.46 16.69
N LEU A 132 -10.25 0.76 15.96
CA LEU A 132 -8.95 0.08 16.11
C LEU A 132 -8.10 0.72 17.21
N THR A 133 -7.33 -0.10 17.92
CA THR A 133 -6.18 0.43 18.67
C THR A 133 -5.20 1.01 17.67
N HIS A 134 -4.77 2.26 17.86
CA HIS A 134 -3.93 2.96 16.91
C HIS A 134 -2.73 3.60 17.59
N GLU A 135 -1.55 3.32 17.07
CA GLU A 135 -0.30 3.94 17.46
C GLU A 135 0.27 4.76 16.30
N VAL A 136 0.48 6.06 16.56
CA VAL A 136 1.16 6.96 15.64
C VAL A 136 2.58 7.19 16.14
N ILE A 137 3.54 6.60 15.44
CA ILE A 137 4.97 6.75 15.73
C ILE A 137 5.47 7.97 14.96
N ARG A 138 5.72 9.05 15.70
CA ARG A 138 6.26 10.31 15.16
C ARG A 138 7.77 10.31 15.25
N LEU A 139 8.44 10.36 14.11
CA LEU A 139 9.89 10.39 14.01
C LEU A 139 10.40 11.83 14.01
N SER A 140 11.35 12.12 14.92
CA SER A 140 12.12 13.37 14.85
C SER A 140 13.16 13.32 13.71
N HIS A 141 13.74 14.48 13.37
CA HIS A 141 14.82 14.58 12.39
C HIS A 141 16.00 13.66 12.73
N ASP A 142 16.47 13.69 13.98
CA ASP A 142 17.59 12.87 14.44
C ASP A 142 17.25 11.38 14.41
N GLU A 143 15.99 11.02 14.71
CA GLU A 143 15.55 9.63 14.63
C GLU A 143 15.54 9.11 13.19
N VAL A 144 15.09 9.92 12.22
CA VAL A 144 15.14 9.55 10.80
C VAL A 144 16.58 9.30 10.36
N VAL A 145 17.52 10.18 10.72
CA VAL A 145 18.94 10.00 10.39
C VAL A 145 19.50 8.72 11.02
N ARG A 146 19.20 8.46 12.30
CA ARG A 146 19.65 7.25 13.00
C ARG A 146 19.06 5.98 12.39
N LEU A 147 17.77 6.00 12.04
CA LEU A 147 17.11 4.87 11.37
C LEU A 147 17.63 4.65 9.96
N ALA A 148 17.97 5.71 9.22
CA ALA A 148 18.62 5.61 7.92
C ALA A 148 19.99 4.94 8.04
N GLN A 149 20.81 5.34 9.02
CA GLN A 149 22.09 4.68 9.31
C GLN A 149 21.93 3.20 9.66
N GLN A 150 20.95 2.89 10.53
CA GLN A 150 20.65 1.51 10.89
C GLN A 150 20.16 0.69 9.70
N THR A 151 19.34 1.28 8.82
CA THR A 151 18.86 0.66 7.59
C THR A 151 20.02 0.36 6.65
N MET A 152 20.90 1.33 6.40
CA MET A 152 22.10 1.11 5.58
C MET A 152 22.99 0.00 6.13
N ALA A 153 23.19 -0.03 7.45
CA ALA A 153 23.99 -1.06 8.11
C ALA A 153 23.36 -2.46 7.98
N ARG A 154 22.03 -2.57 8.08
CA ARG A 154 21.31 -3.84 7.95
C ARG A 154 21.22 -4.34 6.51
N LEU A 155 21.05 -3.43 5.55
CA LEU A 155 20.87 -3.79 4.13
C LEU A 155 22.21 -3.87 3.36
N GLY A 156 23.28 -3.29 3.90
CA GLY A 156 24.58 -3.23 3.21
C GLY A 156 24.57 -2.32 1.98
N THR A 157 23.65 -1.35 1.89
CA THR A 157 23.52 -0.43 0.76
C THR A 157 23.10 0.96 1.21
N SER A 158 23.47 1.98 0.44
CA SER A 158 23.01 3.37 0.57
C SER A 158 22.03 3.78 -0.53
N GLU A 159 21.46 2.81 -1.25
CA GLU A 159 20.49 3.09 -2.31
C GLU A 159 19.26 3.79 -1.73
N LEU A 160 18.88 4.91 -2.35
CA LEU A 160 17.91 5.86 -1.81
C LEU A 160 16.56 5.21 -1.52
N TRP A 161 16.07 4.39 -2.44
CA TRP A 161 14.75 3.77 -2.32
C TRP A 161 14.75 2.64 -1.30
N GLU A 162 15.79 1.81 -1.25
CA GLU A 162 15.93 0.77 -0.24
C GLU A 162 16.00 1.37 1.17
N VAL A 163 16.81 2.41 1.36
CA VAL A 163 16.96 3.07 2.67
C VAL A 163 15.67 3.75 3.10
N THR A 164 15.03 4.52 2.21
CA THR A 164 13.80 5.23 2.57
C THR A 164 12.61 4.29 2.79
N ALA A 165 12.55 3.14 2.10
CA ALA A 165 11.56 2.11 2.36
C ALA A 165 11.81 1.34 3.68
N GLY A 166 13.08 1.22 4.09
CA GLY A 166 13.45 0.47 5.30
C GLY A 166 13.22 1.22 6.61
N ILE A 167 13.38 2.56 6.61
CA ILE A 167 13.15 3.41 7.80
C ILE A 167 11.78 3.17 8.46
N PRO A 168 10.64 3.23 7.75
CA PRO A 168 9.34 3.02 8.37
C PRO A 168 9.15 1.59 8.89
N LEU A 169 9.76 0.58 8.26
CA LEU A 169 9.69 -0.80 8.75
C LEU A 169 10.45 -0.98 10.06
N LEU A 170 11.66 -0.39 10.18
CA LEU A 170 12.39 -0.39 11.46
C LEU A 170 11.63 0.38 12.55
N ALA A 171 11.02 1.51 12.21
CA ALA A 171 10.21 2.28 13.15
C ALA A 171 8.98 1.50 13.63
N ALA A 172 8.26 0.83 12.71
CA ALA A 172 7.04 0.09 13.00
C ALA A 172 7.21 -1.03 14.04
N ARG A 173 8.44 -1.56 14.19
CA ARG A 173 8.76 -2.56 15.22
C ARG A 173 8.44 -2.10 16.64
N ARG A 174 8.42 -0.79 16.92
CA ARG A 174 8.03 -0.24 18.22
C ARG A 174 6.58 -0.57 18.58
N GLY A 175 5.72 -0.72 17.57
CA GLY A 175 4.30 -1.06 17.74
C GLY A 175 4.01 -2.56 17.61
N PHE A 176 5.02 -3.41 17.51
CA PHE A 176 4.84 -4.86 17.50
C PHE A 176 4.87 -5.39 18.95
N GLY A 177 3.81 -6.08 19.36
CA GLY A 177 3.69 -6.69 20.68
C GLY A 177 4.13 -8.16 20.72
N GLY A 178 4.19 -8.74 21.92
CA GLY A 178 4.65 -10.13 22.12
C GLY A 178 3.72 -11.22 21.57
N ASP A 179 2.40 -10.98 21.51
CA ASP A 179 1.40 -11.89 20.93
C ASP A 179 0.88 -11.38 19.58
N ILE A 180 1.82 -11.03 18.70
CA ILE A 180 1.50 -10.53 17.37
C ILE A 180 1.12 -11.68 16.43
N GLY A 181 0.03 -11.49 15.68
CA GLY A 181 -0.40 -12.36 14.58
C GLY A 181 0.29 -11.97 13.27
N PRO A 182 -0.46 -11.80 12.15
CA PRO A 182 0.09 -11.27 10.91
C PRO A 182 0.26 -9.75 10.96
N ILE A 183 1.29 -9.22 10.31
CA ILE A 183 1.49 -7.79 10.03
C ILE A 183 0.96 -7.52 8.62
N LEU A 184 -0.25 -7.01 8.53
CA LEU A 184 -0.94 -6.74 7.27
C LEU A 184 -0.44 -5.43 6.65
N SER A 185 -0.12 -5.47 5.36
CA SER A 185 0.22 -4.29 4.56
C SER A 185 -0.62 -4.22 3.28
N GLY A 186 -0.92 -2.99 2.86
CA GLY A 186 -1.48 -2.68 1.53
C GLY A 186 -0.47 -2.74 0.38
N SER A 187 0.78 -3.14 0.66
CA SER A 187 1.85 -3.29 -0.35
C SER A 187 1.43 -4.19 -1.51
N GLY A 188 1.86 -3.81 -2.72
CA GLY A 188 1.58 -4.51 -3.97
C GLY A 188 0.34 -4.00 -4.71
N ALA A 189 -0.56 -3.26 -4.06
CA ALA A 189 -1.76 -2.69 -4.69
C ALA A 189 -1.42 -1.81 -5.91
N ASP A 190 -0.41 -0.94 -5.79
CA ASP A 190 0.01 -0.06 -6.89
C ASP A 190 0.41 -0.85 -8.15
N ALA A 191 1.15 -1.96 -7.98
CA ALA A 191 1.65 -2.76 -9.10
C ALA A 191 0.52 -3.46 -9.88
N ILE A 192 -0.53 -3.91 -9.17
CA ILE A 192 -1.64 -4.65 -9.79
C ILE A 192 -2.82 -3.78 -10.22
N PHE A 193 -2.98 -2.60 -9.61
CA PHE A 193 -4.07 -1.66 -9.91
C PHE A 193 -3.60 -0.40 -10.64
N ALA A 194 -2.34 -0.36 -11.08
CA ALA A 194 -1.71 0.80 -11.74
C ALA A 194 -1.84 2.10 -10.91
N GLY A 195 -1.60 1.99 -9.60
CA GLY A 195 -1.65 3.11 -8.66
C GLY A 195 -0.62 4.20 -8.97
N GLY A 196 -1.05 5.45 -8.84
CA GLY A 196 -0.22 6.63 -9.15
C GLY A 196 0.11 6.79 -10.64
N ARG A 197 -0.50 5.98 -11.52
CA ARG A 197 -0.32 6.07 -12.97
C ARG A 197 -1.48 6.82 -13.61
N ALA A 198 -1.24 7.35 -14.80
CA ALA A 198 -2.25 7.90 -15.68
C ALA A 198 -2.15 7.20 -17.02
N LEU A 199 -3.29 7.04 -17.69
CA LEU A 199 -3.35 6.56 -19.06
C LEU A 199 -3.27 7.75 -20.01
N THR A 200 -2.50 7.59 -21.08
CA THR A 200 -2.38 8.58 -22.15
C THR A 200 -3.52 8.45 -23.16
N GLN A 201 -4.13 7.26 -23.24
CA GLN A 201 -5.23 6.95 -24.14
C GLN A 201 -6.60 7.14 -23.47
N PRO A 202 -7.67 7.40 -24.22
CA PRO A 202 -9.02 7.43 -23.67
C PRO A 202 -9.37 6.11 -22.99
N VAL A 203 -9.89 6.17 -21.76
CA VAL A 203 -10.09 5.00 -20.87
C VAL A 203 -10.88 3.86 -21.54
N GLU A 204 -11.91 4.18 -22.33
CA GLU A 204 -12.74 3.18 -23.02
C GLU A 204 -12.08 2.53 -24.26
N SER A 205 -10.90 3.00 -24.68
CA SER A 205 -10.28 2.56 -25.94
C SER A 205 -9.54 1.21 -25.81
N LEU A 206 -9.42 0.49 -26.92
CA LEU A 206 -8.56 -0.70 -27.01
C LEU A 206 -7.09 -0.35 -26.76
N SER A 207 -6.65 0.87 -27.13
CA SER A 207 -5.29 1.35 -26.89
C SER A 207 -5.03 1.55 -25.39
N ALA A 208 -5.98 2.10 -24.63
CA ALA A 208 -5.88 2.20 -23.17
C ALA A 208 -5.79 0.81 -22.50
N ARG A 209 -6.48 -0.19 -23.06
CA ARG A 209 -6.38 -1.58 -22.58
C ARG A 209 -4.97 -2.14 -22.77
N ALA A 210 -4.33 -1.88 -23.92
CA ALA A 210 -2.95 -2.28 -24.20
C ALA A 210 -1.92 -1.52 -23.35
N GLU A 211 -2.14 -0.23 -23.16
CA GLU A 211 -1.31 0.62 -22.30
C GLU A 211 -1.36 0.15 -20.84
N LEU A 212 -2.56 -0.02 -20.28
CA LEU A 212 -2.74 -0.53 -18.92
C LEU A 212 -2.09 -1.90 -18.74
N ASP A 213 -2.25 -2.79 -19.73
CA ASP A 213 -1.68 -4.11 -19.66
C ASP A 213 -0.15 -4.10 -19.60
N THR A 214 0.46 -3.26 -20.42
CA THR A 214 1.90 -3.06 -20.42
C THR A 214 2.38 -2.52 -19.07
N ILE A 215 1.69 -1.51 -18.52
CA ILE A 215 2.02 -0.91 -17.22
C ILE A 215 1.95 -1.96 -16.10
N VAL A 216 0.79 -2.61 -15.91
CA VAL A 216 0.59 -3.54 -14.79
C VAL A 216 1.54 -4.74 -14.87
N ARG A 217 1.80 -5.25 -16.09
CA ARG A 217 2.75 -6.35 -16.29
C ARG A 217 4.19 -5.93 -16.00
N ALA A 218 4.63 -4.78 -16.49
CA ALA A 218 5.97 -4.27 -16.23
C ALA A 218 6.18 -4.02 -14.73
N GLU A 219 5.23 -3.35 -14.08
CA GLU A 219 5.29 -3.05 -12.65
C GLU A 219 5.25 -4.32 -11.81
N SER A 220 4.35 -5.26 -12.10
CA SER A 220 4.26 -6.53 -11.36
C SER A 220 5.48 -7.42 -11.62
N ALA A 221 5.99 -7.46 -12.85
CA ALA A 221 7.23 -8.18 -13.16
C ALA A 221 8.40 -7.59 -12.39
N ALA A 222 8.54 -6.27 -12.32
CA ALA A 222 9.63 -5.59 -11.61
C ALA A 222 9.50 -5.74 -10.08
N ASN A 223 8.27 -5.66 -9.55
CA ASN A 223 8.06 -5.64 -8.11
C ASN A 223 7.81 -7.02 -7.49
N PHE A 224 7.24 -7.99 -8.19
CA PHE A 224 6.89 -9.29 -7.60
C PHE A 224 7.95 -10.36 -7.87
N ARG A 225 9.23 -9.97 -7.86
CA ARG A 225 10.40 -10.86 -7.98
C ARG A 225 11.26 -10.81 -6.72
N ARG A 226 11.94 -11.91 -6.41
CA ARG A 226 12.91 -11.97 -5.31
C ARG A 226 14.23 -11.32 -5.68
N ASP A 227 14.63 -11.44 -6.94
CA ASP A 227 15.87 -10.86 -7.46
C ASP A 227 15.75 -9.34 -7.57
N ARG A 228 16.18 -8.68 -6.50
CA ARG A 228 16.21 -7.22 -6.30
C ARG A 228 17.58 -6.85 -5.76
N LEU A 229 17.85 -5.54 -5.64
CA LEU A 229 19.11 -5.05 -5.08
C LEU A 229 19.42 -5.66 -3.71
N VAL A 230 18.41 -5.80 -2.84
CA VAL A 230 18.54 -6.48 -1.54
C VAL A 230 17.53 -7.63 -1.43
N PRO A 231 17.88 -8.87 -1.84
CA PRO A 231 16.94 -10.01 -1.84
C PRO A 231 16.40 -10.38 -0.45
N HIS A 232 17.13 -10.04 0.60
CA HIS A 232 16.81 -10.32 2.01
C HIS A 232 16.30 -9.08 2.75
N PHE A 233 15.73 -8.10 2.04
CA PHE A 233 15.28 -6.81 2.57
C PHE A 233 14.41 -6.93 3.83
N TYR A 234 13.32 -7.71 3.79
CA TYR A 234 12.43 -7.87 4.95
C TYR A 234 13.09 -8.64 6.11
N PRO A 235 13.74 -9.81 5.89
CA PRO A 235 14.52 -10.47 6.93
C PRO A 235 15.55 -9.56 7.61
N ALA A 236 16.27 -8.74 6.85
CA ALA A 236 17.30 -7.84 7.37
C ALA A 236 16.74 -6.75 8.30
N LEU A 237 15.51 -6.30 8.09
CA LEU A 237 14.92 -5.18 8.84
C LEU A 237 14.02 -5.64 9.98
N LEU A 238 13.27 -6.71 9.76
CA LEU A 238 12.21 -7.15 10.66
C LEU A 238 12.61 -8.30 11.58
N ASP A 239 13.79 -8.89 11.41
CA ASP A 239 14.28 -10.00 12.25
C ASP A 239 13.20 -11.10 12.37
N GLU A 240 12.79 -11.46 13.59
CA GLU A 240 11.75 -12.45 13.91
C GLU A 240 10.34 -12.12 13.36
N TYR A 241 10.08 -10.87 12.96
CA TYR A 241 8.80 -10.43 12.41
C TYR A 241 8.71 -10.57 10.89
N ALA A 242 9.82 -10.91 10.21
CA ALA A 242 9.86 -10.92 8.74
C ALA A 242 8.84 -11.88 8.13
N ASP A 243 8.70 -13.09 8.69
CA ASP A 243 7.74 -14.11 8.22
C ASP A 243 6.29 -13.78 8.60
N ARG A 244 6.05 -12.70 9.36
CA ARG A 244 4.71 -12.20 9.69
C ARG A 244 4.28 -11.05 8.80
N LEU A 245 5.19 -10.42 8.04
CA LEU A 245 4.85 -9.33 7.13
C LEU A 245 4.12 -9.87 5.90
N VAL A 246 2.83 -9.57 5.83
CA VAL A 246 1.93 -10.04 4.78
C VAL A 246 1.68 -8.92 3.78
N HIS A 247 2.05 -9.19 2.53
CA HIS A 247 1.66 -8.36 1.39
C HIS A 247 0.32 -8.86 0.87
N VAL A 248 -0.77 -8.17 1.24
CA VAL A 248 -2.12 -8.67 0.95
C VAL A 248 -2.36 -8.84 -0.55
N PHE A 249 -1.86 -7.90 -1.36
CA PHE A 249 -2.10 -7.87 -2.81
C PHE A 249 -1.05 -8.62 -3.64
N GLN A 250 -0.01 -9.16 -3.02
CA GLN A 250 1.09 -9.82 -3.73
C GLN A 250 0.97 -11.35 -3.65
N THR A 251 0.00 -11.88 -4.40
CA THR A 251 -0.24 -13.32 -4.57
C THR A 251 -0.53 -13.67 -6.01
N VAL A 252 -0.38 -14.95 -6.38
CA VAL A 252 -0.75 -15.47 -7.70
C VAL A 252 -2.25 -15.27 -7.98
N ARG A 253 -3.11 -15.39 -6.97
CA ARG A 253 -4.55 -15.16 -7.14
C ARG A 253 -4.88 -13.69 -7.38
N TRP A 254 -4.26 -12.78 -6.64
CA TRP A 254 -4.39 -11.34 -6.89
C TRP A 254 -3.86 -10.92 -8.25
N TRP A 255 -2.72 -11.49 -8.66
CA TRP A 255 -2.21 -11.32 -10.01
C TRP A 255 -3.27 -11.71 -11.04
N ARG A 256 -3.84 -12.92 -10.95
CA ARG A 256 -4.90 -13.37 -11.87
C ARG A 256 -6.13 -12.47 -11.88
N VAL A 257 -6.56 -11.97 -10.72
CA VAL A 257 -7.63 -10.96 -10.66
C VAL A 257 -7.22 -9.72 -11.45
N SER A 258 -6.03 -9.19 -11.21
CA SER A 258 -5.54 -7.97 -11.87
C SER A 258 -5.43 -8.07 -13.39
N GLU A 259 -5.18 -9.26 -13.93
CA GLU A 259 -5.13 -9.50 -15.38
C GLU A 259 -6.50 -9.31 -16.05
N THR A 260 -7.58 -9.42 -15.28
CA THR A 260 -8.95 -9.26 -15.77
C THR A 260 -9.44 -7.82 -15.76
N LEU A 261 -8.82 -6.93 -14.97
CA LEU A 261 -9.29 -5.56 -14.78
C LEU A 261 -8.98 -4.69 -15.99
N ALA A 262 -10.03 -4.16 -16.61
CA ALA A 262 -9.95 -3.22 -17.73
C ALA A 262 -9.84 -1.77 -17.24
N PRO A 263 -9.40 -0.82 -18.10
CA PRO A 263 -9.22 0.57 -17.69
C PRO A 263 -10.43 1.23 -17.02
N PRO A 264 -11.69 1.08 -17.48
CA PRO A 264 -12.84 1.71 -16.83
C PRO A 264 -13.11 1.19 -15.40
N ALA A 265 -12.61 0.01 -15.06
CA ALA A 265 -12.69 -0.51 -13.70
C ALA A 265 -11.66 0.14 -12.76
N LEU A 266 -10.55 0.64 -13.29
CA LEU A 266 -9.44 1.19 -12.50
C LEU A 266 -9.34 2.71 -12.57
N PHE A 267 -9.88 3.34 -13.60
CA PHE A 267 -9.78 4.78 -13.83
C PHE A 267 -11.16 5.35 -14.14
N GLY A 268 -11.52 6.43 -13.44
CA GLY A 268 -12.74 7.17 -13.71
C GLY A 268 -12.91 8.34 -12.77
N ASP A 269 -14.08 8.96 -12.84
CA ASP A 269 -14.40 10.16 -12.07
C ASP A 269 -15.29 9.81 -10.87
N ASN A 270 -15.04 10.47 -9.74
CA ASN A 270 -15.96 10.54 -8.61
C ASN A 270 -16.10 12.02 -8.21
N ASP A 271 -17.32 12.54 -8.24
CA ASP A 271 -17.63 13.97 -7.99
C ASP A 271 -16.77 14.95 -8.80
N GLY A 272 -16.52 14.61 -10.08
CA GLY A 272 -15.75 15.44 -11.00
C GLY A 272 -14.23 15.41 -10.78
N VAL A 273 -13.75 14.56 -9.88
CA VAL A 273 -12.32 14.31 -9.65
C VAL A 273 -11.93 12.96 -10.23
N ARG A 274 -10.86 12.94 -11.03
CA ARG A 274 -10.29 11.71 -11.59
C ARG A 274 -9.55 10.92 -10.52
N PHE A 275 -9.84 9.63 -10.45
CA PHE A 275 -9.18 8.69 -9.57
C PHE A 275 -8.59 7.52 -10.33
N ASP A 276 -7.41 7.10 -9.87
CA ASP A 276 -6.89 5.75 -10.06
C ASP A 276 -7.53 4.78 -9.06
N LYS A 277 -7.31 3.48 -9.27
CA LYS A 277 -7.80 2.41 -8.38
C LYS A 277 -9.31 2.49 -8.12
N LEU A 278 -10.11 2.92 -9.09
CA LEU A 278 -11.54 3.21 -8.92
C LEU A 278 -12.31 2.06 -8.24
N ALA A 279 -12.21 0.84 -8.75
CA ALA A 279 -12.87 -0.33 -8.16
C ALA A 279 -12.39 -0.64 -6.72
N LEU A 280 -11.11 -0.41 -6.40
CA LEU A 280 -10.59 -0.57 -5.04
C LEU A 280 -11.19 0.48 -4.10
N ARG A 281 -11.35 1.73 -4.56
CA ARG A 281 -11.99 2.81 -3.79
C ARG A 281 -13.46 2.50 -3.52
N ILE A 282 -14.20 2.04 -4.52
CA ILE A 282 -15.59 1.58 -4.35
C ILE A 282 -15.66 0.41 -3.36
N ALA A 283 -14.75 -0.56 -3.46
CA ALA A 283 -14.70 -1.68 -2.51
C ALA A 283 -14.39 -1.21 -1.09
N CYS A 284 -13.52 -0.20 -0.94
CA CYS A 284 -13.16 0.42 0.33
C CYS A 284 -14.33 1.18 0.95
N GLU A 285 -14.99 2.04 0.19
CA GLU A 285 -16.18 2.79 0.60
C GLU A 285 -17.28 1.86 1.14
N LYS A 286 -17.54 0.74 0.46
CA LYS A 286 -18.54 -0.25 0.90
C LYS A 286 -18.21 -0.94 2.22
N GLN A 287 -16.92 -0.99 2.60
CA GLN A 287 -16.45 -1.66 3.81
C GLN A 287 -16.26 -0.70 4.98
N LEU A 288 -16.16 0.60 4.70
CA LEU A 288 -16.06 1.62 5.72
C LEU A 288 -17.44 1.90 6.35
N PRO A 289 -17.49 2.24 7.64
CA PRO A 289 -18.70 2.78 8.26
C PRO A 289 -19.19 4.03 7.53
N SER A 290 -20.50 4.30 7.56
CA SER A 290 -21.13 5.38 6.79
C SER A 290 -20.50 6.77 7.02
N GLY A 291 -20.04 7.08 8.23
CA GLY A 291 -19.38 8.36 8.54
C GLY A 291 -17.94 8.50 8.00
N ALA A 292 -17.34 7.42 7.49
CA ALA A 292 -15.94 7.35 7.11
C ALA A 292 -15.70 7.03 5.63
N GLN A 293 -16.77 6.86 4.84
CA GLN A 293 -16.71 6.51 3.41
C GLN A 293 -15.85 7.46 2.57
N HIS A 294 -15.84 8.75 2.91
CA HIS A 294 -15.00 9.77 2.27
C HIS A 294 -13.50 9.43 2.29
N LEU A 295 -13.03 8.62 3.23
CA LEU A 295 -11.62 8.20 3.32
C LEU A 295 -11.19 7.30 2.15
N ALA A 296 -12.12 6.58 1.51
CA ALA A 296 -11.83 5.80 0.29
C ALA A 296 -11.45 6.71 -0.90
N TRP A 297 -11.94 7.94 -0.90
CA TRP A 297 -11.79 8.93 -1.96
C TRP A 297 -10.73 9.99 -1.64
N ALA A 298 -10.00 9.83 -0.53
CA ALA A 298 -8.90 10.72 -0.20
C ALA A 298 -7.81 10.65 -1.30
N VAL A 299 -7.41 11.83 -1.77
CA VAL A 299 -6.27 11.99 -2.68
C VAL A 299 -5.00 11.80 -1.85
N LYS A 300 -4.13 10.89 -2.29
CA LYS A 300 -2.87 10.60 -1.61
C LYS A 300 -1.69 11.18 -2.39
N SER A 301 -0.76 11.81 -1.68
CA SER A 301 0.59 12.08 -2.19
C SER A 301 1.43 10.80 -2.13
N PRO A 302 2.26 10.45 -3.13
CA PRO A 302 3.07 9.22 -3.14
C PRO A 302 3.84 9.00 -1.82
N ILE A 303 3.89 7.76 -1.28
CA ILE A 303 4.42 7.39 0.07
C ILE A 303 5.76 8.06 0.43
N GLN A 304 6.66 8.19 -0.55
CA GLN A 304 7.99 8.76 -0.35
C GLN A 304 7.98 10.29 -0.16
N ARG A 305 6.98 10.99 -0.71
CA ARG A 305 6.67 12.39 -0.37
C ARG A 305 5.78 12.48 0.89
N SER A 306 4.92 11.49 1.07
CA SER A 306 3.84 11.43 2.07
C SER A 306 4.34 11.22 3.50
N THR A 307 5.44 10.49 3.68
CA THR A 307 6.08 10.32 5.00
C THR A 307 7.02 11.45 5.39
N GLY A 308 7.34 12.38 4.47
CA GLY A 308 8.32 13.45 4.71
C GLY A 308 9.77 12.98 4.88
N LEU A 309 10.07 11.68 4.74
CA LEU A 309 11.40 11.13 4.97
C LEU A 309 12.46 11.72 4.05
N THR A 310 12.15 11.88 2.75
CA THR A 310 13.08 12.50 1.80
C THR A 310 13.37 13.96 2.14
N ALA A 311 12.37 14.70 2.60
CA ALA A 311 12.54 16.10 3.03
C ALA A 311 13.47 16.18 4.26
N VAL A 312 13.24 15.34 5.26
CA VAL A 312 14.07 15.26 6.46
C VAL A 312 15.51 14.85 6.14
N LEU A 313 15.71 13.84 5.29
CA LEU A 313 17.05 13.42 4.86
C LEU A 313 17.74 14.50 4.02
N PHE A 314 17.01 15.23 3.20
CA PHE A 314 17.53 16.37 2.46
C PHE A 314 17.94 17.53 3.37
N ALA A 315 17.13 17.86 4.38
CA ALA A 315 17.47 18.84 5.40
C ALA A 315 18.73 18.42 6.19
N ALA A 316 18.84 17.13 6.53
CA ALA A 316 20.05 16.57 7.16
C ALA A 316 21.28 16.69 6.25
N ALA A 317 21.12 16.45 4.94
CA ALA A 317 22.19 16.61 3.96
C ALA A 317 22.65 18.08 3.87
N ARG A 318 21.73 19.05 3.88
CA ARG A 318 22.06 20.49 3.95
C ARG A 318 22.79 20.86 5.23
N ALA A 319 22.28 20.43 6.38
CA ALA A 319 22.90 20.69 7.68
C ALA A 319 24.31 20.08 7.77
N TYR A 320 24.52 18.92 7.16
CA TYR A 320 25.84 18.33 7.03
C TYR A 320 26.74 19.16 6.10
N SER A 321 26.27 19.57 4.93
CA SER A 321 27.01 20.43 4.00
C SER A 321 27.44 21.76 4.63
N ALA A 322 26.58 22.37 5.45
CA ALA A 322 26.87 23.60 6.18
C ALA A 322 28.01 23.47 7.19
N ARG A 323 28.37 22.24 7.59
CA ARG A 323 29.49 21.95 8.51
C ARG A 323 30.79 21.59 7.79
N LEU A 324 30.81 21.55 6.46
CA LEU A 324 32.04 21.29 5.71
C LEU A 324 33.01 22.48 5.82
N PRO A 325 34.33 22.26 5.74
CA PRO A 325 35.30 23.35 5.72
C PRO A 325 35.01 24.36 4.60
N GLY A 326 34.92 25.65 4.94
CA GLY A 326 34.64 26.73 3.98
C GLY A 326 33.20 26.76 3.43
N ALA A 327 32.28 26.01 4.02
CA ALA A 327 30.92 25.86 3.49
C ALA A 327 30.17 27.19 3.29
N ALA A 328 30.36 28.15 4.19
CA ALA A 328 29.67 29.46 4.17
C ALA A 328 30.48 30.59 3.52
N THR A 329 31.59 30.29 2.84
CA THR A 329 32.49 31.34 2.29
C THR A 329 31.88 32.09 1.10
N TYR A 330 31.10 31.42 0.25
CA TYR A 330 30.54 32.01 -0.99
C TYR A 330 29.02 31.93 -1.08
N THR A 331 28.42 30.85 -0.58
CA THR A 331 26.96 30.66 -0.50
C THR A 331 26.63 29.90 0.79
N ASP A 332 25.34 29.82 1.14
CA ASP A 332 24.87 29.08 2.30
C ASP A 332 24.19 27.75 1.88
N PRO A 333 24.74 26.58 2.25
CA PRO A 333 24.15 25.27 1.96
C PRO A 333 22.74 25.06 2.50
N LEU A 334 22.31 25.84 3.49
CA LEU A 334 20.95 25.78 4.02
C LEU A 334 19.91 26.36 3.05
N THR A 335 20.32 27.26 2.15
CA THR A 335 19.39 28.02 1.28
C THR A 335 19.67 27.86 -0.22
N GLU A 336 20.82 27.33 -0.62
CA GLU A 336 21.18 27.15 -2.04
C GLU A 336 20.33 26.09 -2.77
N ALA A 337 20.44 26.00 -4.10
CA ALA A 337 19.70 25.00 -4.89
C ALA A 337 20.16 23.55 -4.57
N PRO A 338 19.27 22.53 -4.65
CA PRO A 338 19.63 21.13 -4.38
C PRO A 338 20.85 20.62 -5.17
N GLU A 339 21.03 21.08 -6.41
CA GLU A 339 22.16 20.73 -7.28
C GLU A 339 23.50 21.21 -6.70
N ALA A 340 23.51 22.39 -6.07
CA ALA A 340 24.70 22.92 -5.41
C ALA A 340 25.04 22.09 -4.17
N VAL A 341 24.04 21.73 -3.36
CA VAL A 341 24.23 20.86 -2.18
C VAL A 341 24.79 19.50 -2.60
N ALA A 342 24.23 18.88 -3.63
CA ALA A 342 24.70 17.61 -4.17
C ALA A 342 26.14 17.69 -4.67
N THR A 343 26.48 18.76 -5.39
CA THR A 343 27.84 19.01 -5.89
C THR A 343 28.84 19.16 -4.74
N ARG A 344 28.48 19.91 -3.69
CA ARG A 344 29.32 20.06 -2.49
C ARG A 344 29.58 18.73 -1.79
N LEU A 345 28.54 17.92 -1.61
CA LEU A 345 28.66 16.60 -0.98
C LEU A 345 29.58 15.68 -1.77
N TYR A 346 29.46 15.68 -3.10
CA TYR A 346 30.31 14.89 -3.98
C TYR A 346 31.79 15.33 -3.91
N LEU A 347 32.05 16.64 -3.96
CA LEU A 347 33.41 17.18 -3.82
C LEU A 347 34.02 16.84 -2.45
N ALA A 348 33.23 16.91 -1.38
CA ALA A 348 33.68 16.51 -0.04
C ALA A 348 34.01 15.01 0.04
N ALA A 349 33.24 14.15 -0.64
CA ALA A 349 33.54 12.73 -0.75
C ALA A 349 34.86 12.49 -1.51
N LEU A 350 35.07 13.16 -2.65
CA LEU A 350 36.33 13.08 -3.39
C LEU A 350 37.53 13.56 -2.56
N HIS A 351 37.39 14.66 -1.83
CA HIS A 351 38.45 15.16 -0.96
C HIS A 351 38.84 14.13 0.11
N ARG A 352 37.86 13.44 0.72
CA ARG A 352 38.12 12.35 1.67
C ARG A 352 38.83 11.17 1.03
N MET A 353 38.47 10.78 -0.19
CA MET A 353 39.14 9.70 -0.91
C MET A 353 40.61 10.01 -1.24
N ILE A 354 40.96 11.30 -1.36
CA ILE A 354 42.34 11.74 -1.62
C ILE A 354 43.16 11.83 -0.32
N THR A 355 42.49 12.09 0.81
CA THR A 355 43.15 12.44 2.08
C THR A 355 43.10 11.35 3.16
N GLY A 356 42.26 10.33 3.01
CA GLY A 356 42.13 9.18 3.92
C GLY A 356 42.74 7.91 3.35
#